data_AF-A0A2M6V1M9-F1
#
_entry.id   AF-A0A2M6V1M9-F1
#
_cell.length_a   1.000
_cell.length_b   1.000
_cell.length_c   1.000
_cell.angle_alpha   90.00
_cell.angle_beta   90.00
_cell.angle_gamma   90.00
#
_symmetry.space_group_name_H-M   'P 1'
#
loop_
_entity.id
_entity.type
_entity.pdbx_description
1 polymer ?
#
loop_
_entity_poly.entity_id
_entity_poly.type
_entity_poly.pdbx_seq_one_letter_code
_entity_poly.pdbx_strand_id
1 'polypeptide(L)'
;MSRGSLIDTNVLSELMRDKPDPQVLTWFSEQTVNHLQTSAVTHAEILTGIALLPAGKRRQAMALAASQIFEEDFLGRCIDFGGLAVAQYAMVKAQRQMAGRPIDTADAQIAAIALAANLTLVTRNTKDFEGIDGLQVINPWQSH
;
A
#
# COMPACT_ATOMS: atom_id res chain seq x y z
N MET A 1 -4.21 -7.75 -20.79
CA MET A 1 -4.00 -8.35 -19.46
C MET A 1 -4.23 -7.26 -18.44
N SER A 2 -5.05 -7.50 -17.41
CA SER A 2 -5.32 -6.51 -16.36
C SER A 2 -4.04 -6.24 -15.55
N ARG A 3 -3.77 -4.97 -15.27
CA ARG A 3 -2.68 -4.52 -14.40
C ARG A 3 -2.89 -5.10 -12.98
N GLY A 4 -1.84 -5.59 -12.32
CA GLY A 4 -1.94 -6.03 -10.92
C GLY A 4 -2.12 -4.85 -9.96
N SER A 5 -2.29 -5.12 -8.66
CA SER A 5 -2.56 -4.11 -7.63
C SER A 5 -1.49 -4.06 -6.56
N LEU A 6 -1.08 -2.86 -6.15
CA LEU A 6 -0.23 -2.62 -4.98
C LEU A 6 -1.11 -2.10 -3.84
N ILE A 7 -1.21 -2.87 -2.76
CA ILE A 7 -2.01 -2.58 -1.57
C ILE A 7 -1.22 -1.69 -0.63
N ASP A 8 -1.76 -0.50 -0.36
CA ASP A 8 -1.23 0.49 0.58
C ASP A 8 -1.53 0.13 2.06
N THR A 9 -0.83 0.77 2.98
CA THR A 9 -0.86 0.54 4.42
C THR A 9 -2.25 0.69 5.02
N ASN A 10 -2.99 1.71 4.63
CA ASN A 10 -4.35 1.94 5.17
C ASN A 10 -5.34 0.85 4.75
N VAL A 11 -5.17 0.26 3.56
CA VAL A 11 -6.02 -0.82 3.06
C VAL A 11 -5.69 -2.12 3.77
N LEU A 12 -4.39 -2.44 3.89
CA LEU A 12 -3.94 -3.66 4.55
C LEU A 12 -4.26 -3.64 6.05
N SER A 13 -4.11 -2.48 6.68
CA SER A 13 -4.48 -2.27 8.09
C SER A 13 -5.98 -2.41 8.33
N GLU A 14 -6.83 -2.07 7.35
CA GLU A 14 -8.28 -2.26 7.48
C GLU A 14 -8.67 -3.74 7.56
N LEU A 15 -7.98 -4.61 6.81
CA LEU A 15 -8.16 -6.07 6.89
C LEU A 15 -7.78 -6.66 8.25
N MET A 16 -6.90 -5.99 9.00
CA MET A 16 -6.45 -6.43 10.33
C MET A 16 -7.44 -6.07 11.45
N ARG A 17 -8.51 -5.32 11.16
CA ARG A 17 -9.46 -4.86 12.18
C ARG A 17 -10.45 -5.97 12.54
N ASP A 18 -10.94 -5.95 13.78
CA ASP A 18 -12.01 -6.87 14.23
C ASP A 18 -13.28 -6.78 13.37
N LYS A 19 -13.56 -5.59 12.82
CA LYS A 19 -14.69 -5.31 11.94
C LYS A 19 -14.23 -4.43 10.77
N PRO A 20 -13.72 -5.02 9.68
CA PRO A 20 -13.32 -4.28 8.49
C PRO A 20 -14.53 -3.67 7.77
N ASP A 21 -14.30 -2.62 6.99
CA ASP A 21 -15.33 -2.05 6.11
C ASP A 21 -15.85 -3.08 5.08
N PRO A 22 -17.17 -3.30 4.98
CA PRO A 22 -17.75 -4.25 4.03
C PRO A 22 -17.40 -3.98 2.56
N GLN A 23 -17.23 -2.72 2.17
CA GLN A 23 -16.86 -2.38 0.79
C GLN A 23 -15.45 -2.81 0.45
N VAL A 24 -14.52 -2.65 1.40
CA VAL A 24 -13.14 -3.14 1.26
C VAL A 24 -13.13 -4.66 1.14
N LEU A 25 -13.87 -5.36 1.99
CA LEU A 25 -13.99 -6.83 1.90
C LEU A 25 -14.57 -7.29 0.57
N THR A 26 -15.62 -6.60 0.09
CA THR A 26 -16.25 -6.89 -1.21
C THR A 26 -15.23 -6.71 -2.33
N TRP A 27 -14.52 -5.58 -2.35
CA TRP A 27 -13.49 -5.32 -3.34
C TRP A 27 -12.41 -6.41 -3.35
N PHE A 28 -11.91 -6.84 -2.19
CA PHE A 28 -10.93 -7.93 -2.09
C PHE A 28 -11.47 -9.27 -2.62
N SER A 29 -12.75 -9.57 -2.38
CA SER A 29 -13.38 -10.82 -2.84
C SER A 29 -13.48 -10.94 -4.37
N GLU A 30 -13.42 -9.80 -5.07
CA GLU A 30 -13.46 -9.72 -6.54
C GLU A 30 -12.05 -9.81 -7.17
N GLN A 31 -10.99 -9.73 -6.37
CA GLN A 31 -9.62 -9.73 -6.88
C GLN A 31 -9.07 -11.15 -7.04
N THR A 32 -8.21 -11.33 -8.05
CA THR A 32 -7.36 -12.52 -8.14
C THR A 32 -6.18 -12.36 -7.18
N VAL A 33 -6.08 -13.22 -6.17
CA VAL A 33 -5.07 -13.14 -5.09
C VAL A 33 -3.64 -12.97 -5.64
N ASN A 34 -3.26 -13.73 -6.67
CA ASN A 34 -1.91 -13.68 -7.28
C ASN A 34 -1.56 -12.32 -7.93
N HIS A 35 -2.55 -11.45 -8.15
CA HIS A 35 -2.36 -10.12 -8.71
C HIS A 35 -2.25 -9.02 -7.65
N LEU A 36 -2.44 -9.37 -6.37
CA LEU A 36 -2.24 -8.43 -5.27
C LEU A 36 -0.78 -8.48 -4.81
N GLN A 37 -0.20 -7.32 -4.60
CA GLN A 37 1.15 -7.13 -4.09
C GLN A 37 1.07 -6.07 -2.98
N THR A 38 2.08 -6.01 -2.11
CA THR A 38 2.28 -4.88 -1.20
C THR A 38 3.73 -4.43 -1.27
N SER A 39 4.10 -3.42 -0.49
CA SER A 39 5.46 -2.85 -0.51
C SER A 39 6.20 -3.08 0.80
N ALA A 40 7.52 -3.13 0.73
CA ALA A 40 8.38 -3.15 1.91
C ALA A 40 8.19 -1.87 2.78
N VAL A 41 7.79 -0.76 2.15
CA VAL A 41 7.45 0.50 2.85
C VAL A 41 6.19 0.29 3.70
N THR A 42 5.13 -0.27 3.11
CA THR A 42 3.90 -0.63 3.84
C THR A 42 4.18 -1.60 4.98
N HIS A 43 5.02 -2.61 4.74
CA HIS A 43 5.44 -3.54 5.79
C HIS A 43 6.16 -2.81 6.94
N ALA A 44 7.09 -1.91 6.62
CA ALA A 44 7.80 -1.11 7.62
C ALA A 44 6.85 -0.21 8.43
N GLU A 45 5.86 0.42 7.79
CA GLU A 45 4.88 1.26 8.47
C GLU A 45 4.01 0.48 9.46
N ILE A 46 3.52 -0.70 9.06
CA ILE A 46 2.74 -1.58 9.95
C ILE A 46 3.58 -2.02 11.15
N LEU A 47 4.81 -2.50 10.92
CA LEU A 47 5.70 -2.92 12.00
C LEU A 47 6.06 -1.76 12.94
N THR A 48 6.25 -0.56 12.39
CA THR A 48 6.47 0.66 13.19
C THR A 48 5.27 0.98 14.06
N GLY A 49 4.05 0.95 13.50
CA GLY A 49 2.82 1.16 14.24
C GLY A 49 2.65 0.17 15.40
N ILE A 50 2.99 -1.10 15.18
CA ILE A 50 2.97 -2.15 16.22
C ILE A 50 4.03 -1.91 17.28
N ALA A 51 5.25 -1.50 16.90
CA ALA A 51 6.34 -1.24 17.82
C ALA A 51 6.05 -0.06 18.77
N LEU A 52 5.28 0.93 18.29
CA LEU A 52 4.84 2.09 19.07
C LEU A 52 3.73 1.78 20.08
N LEU A 53 3.07 0.61 19.99
CA LEU A 53 2.05 0.21 20.95
C LEU A 53 2.67 -0.14 22.32
N PRO A 54 2.00 0.20 23.44
CA PRO A 54 2.36 -0.31 24.76
C PRO A 54 2.38 -1.84 24.77
N ALA A 55 3.27 -2.42 25.57
CA ALA A 55 3.29 -3.86 25.78
C ALA A 55 1.94 -4.35 26.31
N GLY A 56 1.40 -5.42 25.71
CA GLY A 56 0.13 -6.01 26.13
C GLY A 56 -0.57 -6.77 25.00
N LYS A 57 -1.79 -7.23 25.30
CA LYS A 57 -2.59 -8.09 24.40
C LYS A 57 -2.80 -7.49 23.02
N ARG A 58 -3.06 -6.18 22.93
CA ARG A 58 -3.29 -5.50 21.65
C ARG A 58 -2.06 -5.55 20.74
N ARG A 59 -0.86 -5.26 21.29
CA ARG A 59 0.39 -5.33 20.53
C ARG A 59 0.66 -6.76 20.05
N GLN A 60 0.45 -7.76 20.91
CA GLN A 60 0.63 -9.17 20.55
C GLN A 60 -0.33 -9.61 19.44
N ALA A 61 -1.61 -9.24 19.53
CA ALA A 61 -2.60 -9.55 18.50
C ALA A 61 -2.27 -8.91 17.15
N MET A 62 -1.87 -7.63 17.14
CA MET A 62 -1.47 -6.96 15.90
C MET A 62 -0.18 -7.53 15.30
N ALA A 63 0.80 -7.92 16.14
CA ALA A 63 2.01 -8.58 15.69
C ALA A 63 1.72 -9.95 15.05
N LEU A 64 0.82 -10.74 15.64
CA LEU A 64 0.39 -12.01 15.05
C LEU A 64 -0.32 -11.81 13.71
N ALA A 65 -1.24 -10.83 13.64
CA ALA A 65 -1.94 -10.51 12.40
C ALA A 65 -0.98 -10.03 11.30
N ALA A 66 0.04 -9.23 11.64
CA ALA A 66 1.05 -8.80 10.67
C ALA A 66 1.91 -9.97 10.17
N SER A 67 2.34 -10.88 11.05
CA SER A 67 3.07 -12.09 10.65
C SER A 67 2.23 -12.94 9.70
N GLN A 68 0.95 -13.18 10.00
CA GLN A 68 0.06 -13.91 9.09
C GLN A 68 -0.05 -13.23 7.71
N ILE A 69 -0.22 -11.91 7.67
CA ILE A 69 -0.32 -11.17 6.41
C ILE A 69 0.98 -11.24 5.60
N PHE A 70 2.14 -11.01 6.20
CA PHE A 70 3.39 -10.84 5.44
C PHE A 70 4.16 -12.14 5.23
N GLU A 71 4.03 -13.12 6.13
CA GLU A 71 4.76 -14.38 6.09
C GLU A 71 3.92 -15.52 5.49
N GLU A 72 2.60 -15.38 5.40
CA GLU A 72 1.71 -16.35 4.77
C GLU A 72 0.99 -15.75 3.55
N ASP A 73 0.12 -14.77 3.76
CA ASP A 73 -0.73 -14.27 2.67
C ASP A 73 0.10 -13.62 1.56
N PHE A 74 0.94 -12.64 1.88
CA PHE A 74 1.77 -11.89 0.93
C PHE A 74 3.21 -12.42 0.82
N LEU A 75 3.45 -13.69 1.19
CA LEU A 75 4.77 -14.30 1.06
C LEU A 75 5.25 -14.23 -0.40
N GLY A 76 6.41 -13.62 -0.62
CA GLY A 76 6.97 -13.39 -1.97
C GLY A 76 6.22 -12.35 -2.81
N ARG A 77 5.27 -11.61 -2.22
CA ARG A 77 4.46 -10.56 -2.87
C ARG A 77 4.63 -9.18 -2.21
N CYS A 78 5.75 -9.00 -1.52
CA CYS A 78 6.18 -7.74 -0.93
C CYS A 78 7.33 -7.17 -1.77
N ILE A 79 7.10 -6.04 -2.43
CA ILE A 79 8.05 -5.44 -3.36
C ILE A 79 8.96 -4.47 -2.63
N ASP A 80 10.27 -4.66 -2.77
CA ASP A 80 11.29 -3.78 -2.19
C ASP A 80 11.34 -2.41 -2.89
N PHE A 81 11.69 -1.37 -2.12
CA PHE A 81 12.07 -0.10 -2.69
C PHE A 81 13.51 -0.16 -3.20
N GLY A 82 13.69 -0.15 -4.52
CA GLY A 82 14.99 -0.19 -5.16
C GLY A 82 14.91 -0.29 -6.67
N GLY A 83 16.05 -0.51 -7.32
CA GLY A 83 16.13 -0.75 -8.76
C GLY A 83 15.41 0.32 -9.60
N LEU A 84 14.44 -0.11 -10.42
CA LEU A 84 13.66 0.78 -11.30
C LEU A 84 12.79 1.79 -10.53
N ALA A 85 12.41 1.49 -9.28
CA ALA A 85 11.61 2.40 -8.45
C ALA A 85 12.39 3.66 -8.05
N VAL A 86 13.72 3.63 -8.00
CA VAL A 86 14.53 4.80 -7.61
C VAL A 86 14.36 5.95 -8.61
N ALA A 87 14.36 5.65 -9.91
CA ALA A 87 14.15 6.66 -10.95
C ALA A 87 12.71 7.22 -10.90
N GLN A 88 11.72 6.34 -10.73
CA GLN A 88 10.31 6.75 -10.58
C GLN A 88 10.11 7.65 -9.36
N TYR A 89 10.74 7.34 -8.23
CA TYR A 89 10.69 8.15 -7.01
C TYR A 89 11.17 9.58 -7.24
N ALA A 90 12.33 9.74 -7.90
CA ALA A 90 12.87 11.05 -8.21
C ALA A 90 11.92 11.86 -9.11
N MET A 91 11.34 11.22 -10.13
CA MET A 91 10.36 11.84 -11.02
C MET A 91 9.09 12.26 -10.27
N VAL A 92 8.52 11.38 -9.45
CA VAL A 92 7.32 11.65 -8.63
C VAL A 92 7.57 12.85 -7.71
N LYS A 93 8.68 12.86 -6.96
CA LYS A 93 9.03 13.97 -6.06
C LYS A 93 9.19 15.27 -6.82
N ALA A 94 9.93 15.28 -7.94
CA ALA A 94 10.15 16.47 -8.74
C ALA A 94 8.84 17.02 -9.33
N GLN A 95 8.01 16.16 -9.92
CA GLN A 95 6.72 16.52 -10.49
C GLN A 95 5.81 17.16 -9.43
N ARG A 96 5.66 16.51 -8.28
CA ARG A 96 4.82 16.98 -7.17
C ARG A 96 5.31 18.32 -6.61
N GLN A 97 6.63 18.46 -6.46
CA GLN A 97 7.25 19.72 -6.02
C GLN A 97 6.99 20.86 -7.01
N MET A 98 7.21 20.64 -8.31
CA MET A 98 6.99 21.64 -9.36
C MET A 98 5.52 22.04 -9.49
N ALA A 99 4.59 21.12 -9.19
CA ALA A 99 3.16 21.37 -9.17
C ALA A 99 2.67 22.06 -7.88
N GLY A 100 3.56 22.43 -6.94
CA GLY A 100 3.20 23.08 -5.69
C GLY A 100 2.44 22.18 -4.71
N ARG A 101 2.50 20.86 -4.90
CA ARG A 101 1.81 19.85 -4.09
C ARG A 101 2.82 18.81 -3.62
N PRO A 102 3.75 19.13 -2.70
CA PRO A 102 4.75 18.17 -2.26
C PRO A 102 4.08 16.90 -1.73
N ILE A 103 4.76 15.77 -1.94
CA ILE A 103 4.37 14.45 -1.45
C ILE A 103 5.38 14.01 -0.40
N ASP A 104 4.94 13.26 0.60
CA ASP A 104 5.85 12.71 1.61
C ASP A 104 6.80 11.67 1.01
N THR A 105 7.77 11.22 1.80
CA THR A 105 8.77 10.27 1.32
C THR A 105 8.20 8.86 1.17
N ALA A 106 7.33 8.41 2.08
CA ALA A 106 6.81 7.04 2.08
C ALA A 106 5.82 6.84 0.92
N ASP A 107 4.86 7.75 0.75
CA ASP A 107 3.93 7.80 -0.35
C ASP A 107 4.66 7.89 -1.69
N ALA A 108 5.71 8.70 -1.79
CA ALA A 108 6.51 8.76 -3.02
C ALA A 108 7.22 7.43 -3.33
N GLN A 109 7.70 6.71 -2.31
CA GLN A 109 8.29 5.37 -2.51
C GLN A 109 7.22 4.36 -2.95
N ILE A 110 6.03 4.39 -2.34
CA ILE A 110 4.90 3.53 -2.69
C ILE A 110 4.44 3.79 -4.13
N ALA A 111 4.23 5.05 -4.50
CA ALA A 111 3.89 5.46 -5.86
C ALA A 111 4.95 5.00 -6.88
N ALA A 112 6.23 5.15 -6.52
CA ALA A 112 7.33 4.75 -7.38
C ALA A 112 7.40 3.23 -7.60
N ILE A 113 7.13 2.43 -6.57
CA ILE A 113 7.02 0.97 -6.68
C ILE A 113 5.86 0.60 -7.60
N ALA A 114 4.69 1.21 -7.42
CA ALA A 114 3.52 0.95 -8.27
C ALA A 114 3.78 1.30 -9.74
N LEU A 115 4.46 2.42 -10.01
CA LEU A 115 4.86 2.82 -11.36
C LEU A 115 5.87 1.85 -11.97
N ALA A 116 6.94 1.52 -11.24
CA ALA A 116 8.01 0.66 -11.73
C ALA A 116 7.55 -0.77 -12.01
N ALA A 117 6.65 -1.31 -11.19
CA ALA A 117 6.09 -2.65 -11.36
C ALA A 117 4.86 -2.68 -12.31
N ASN A 118 4.48 -1.54 -12.89
CA ASN A 118 3.24 -1.39 -13.64
C ASN A 118 2.04 -1.98 -12.87
N LEU A 119 1.81 -1.51 -11.65
CA LEU A 119 0.68 -1.87 -10.77
C LEU A 119 -0.25 -0.68 -10.53
N THR A 120 -1.52 -0.95 -10.21
CA THR A 120 -2.50 0.03 -9.73
C THR A 120 -2.37 0.18 -8.22
N LEU A 121 -2.21 1.40 -7.73
CA LEU A 121 -2.16 1.66 -6.29
C LEU A 121 -3.57 1.58 -5.70
N VAL A 122 -3.73 0.82 -4.62
CA VAL A 122 -5.00 0.69 -3.90
C VAL A 122 -4.84 1.37 -2.56
N THR A 123 -5.51 2.50 -2.37
CA THR A 123 -5.37 3.35 -1.19
C THR A 123 -6.65 4.14 -0.92
N ARG A 124 -6.93 4.41 0.36
CA ARG A 124 -7.96 5.36 0.78
C ARG A 124 -7.58 6.80 0.46
N ASN A 125 -6.29 7.11 0.44
CA ASN A 125 -5.75 8.47 0.42
C ASN A 125 -5.52 8.97 -1.01
N THR A 126 -6.51 8.84 -1.90
CA THR A 126 -6.33 9.09 -3.34
C THR A 126 -5.79 10.47 -3.67
N LYS A 127 -6.15 11.49 -2.88
CA LYS A 127 -5.73 12.89 -3.06
C LYS A 127 -4.21 13.08 -2.99
N ASP A 128 -3.52 12.28 -2.20
CA ASP A 128 -2.07 12.40 -2.04
C ASP A 128 -1.32 11.96 -3.31
N PHE A 129 -1.98 11.13 -4.12
CA PHE A 129 -1.47 10.57 -5.37
C PHE A 129 -2.04 11.23 -6.63
N GLU A 130 -3.03 12.12 -6.50
CA GLU A 130 -3.65 12.81 -7.62
C GLU A 130 -2.64 13.61 -8.46
N GLY A 131 -2.69 13.41 -9.77
CA GLY A 131 -1.84 14.11 -10.74
C GLY A 131 -0.40 13.62 -10.79
N ILE A 132 -0.12 12.39 -10.32
CA ILE A 132 1.12 11.67 -10.63
C ILE A 132 0.97 10.97 -11.98
N ASP A 133 1.87 11.23 -12.91
CA ASP A 133 1.72 10.75 -14.29
C ASP A 133 1.89 9.22 -14.37
N GLY A 134 0.96 8.54 -15.02
CA GLY A 134 1.00 7.09 -15.24
C GLY A 134 0.61 6.23 -14.03
N LEU A 135 0.36 6.85 -12.87
CA LEU A 135 -0.10 6.15 -11.67
C LEU A 135 -1.62 6.00 -11.70
N GLN A 136 -2.08 4.76 -11.66
CA GLN A 136 -3.50 4.42 -11.50
C GLN A 136 -3.79 4.23 -10.02
N VAL A 137 -4.91 4.78 -9.54
CA VAL A 137 -5.29 4.72 -8.13
C VAL A 137 -6.73 4.26 -7.99
N ILE A 138 -6.97 3.31 -7.09
CA ILE A 138 -8.30 2.81 -6.72
C ILE A 138 -8.52 3.03 -5.23
N ASN A 139 -9.72 3.50 -4.87
CA ASN A 139 -10.17 3.58 -3.48
C ASN A 139 -11.18 2.46 -3.19
N PRO A 140 -10.82 1.42 -2.41
CA PRO A 140 -11.71 0.28 -2.17
C PRO A 140 -12.90 0.60 -1.24
N TRP A 141 -12.99 1.81 -0.67
CA TRP A 141 -14.16 2.29 0.06
C TRP A 141 -15.24 2.93 -0.84
N GLN A 142 -14.98 3.02 -2.14
CA GLN A 142 -15.91 3.57 -3.12
C GLN A 142 -16.46 2.44 -3.99
N SER A 143 -17.69 2.59 -4.46
CA SER A 143 -18.27 1.68 -5.45
C SER A 143 -17.58 1.88 -6.81
N HIS A 144 -17.23 0.78 -7.49
CA HIS A 144 -16.59 0.74 -8.80
C HIS A 144 -17.48 0.05 -9.84
#